data_AF-R6Y4C8-F1
#
_entry.id   AF-R6Y4C8-F1
#
_cell.length_a   1.000
_cell.length_b   1.000
_cell.length_c   1.000
_cell.angle_alpha   90.00
_cell.angle_beta   90.00
_cell.angle_gamma   90.00
#
_symmetry.space_group_name_H-M   'P 1'
#
loop_
_entity.id
_entity.type
_entity.pdbx_description
1 polymer ?
#
loop_
_entity_poly.entity_id
_entity_poly.type
_entity_poly.pdbx_seq_one_letter_code
_entity_poly.pdbx_strand_id
1 'polypeptide(L)'
;MLEENELYDKALKIANGEIKYKETIPYSYKSGSTFFIEGIKSASREIEYLNSRFPFCITRDGIAAFEPDIRFLIVNTDEISTDILEDSSIIGLFIMPKVKKIIGEEIYFKVKYLWVHNDNQFFATINNALFNKDITELLFYSHLNDSTAFKIPESVIKINKFAFKGVKHLRTLYVPNNISLDDIDITPSVNIIRY
;
A
#
# COMPACT_ATOMS: atom_id res chain seq x y z
N MET A 1 20.18 -4.36 3.50
CA MET A 1 18.75 -4.05 3.47
C MET A 1 18.12 -4.91 4.54
N LEU A 2 17.19 -4.38 5.33
CA LEU A 2 16.41 -5.20 6.27
C LEU A 2 15.57 -6.20 5.47
N GLU A 3 15.43 -7.42 5.99
CA GLU A 3 14.54 -8.42 5.40
C GLU A 3 13.07 -8.05 5.62
N GLU A 4 12.15 -8.58 4.81
CA GLU A 4 10.71 -8.24 4.87
C GLU A 4 10.13 -8.42 6.28
N ASN A 5 10.51 -9.50 6.98
CA ASN A 5 10.06 -9.80 8.33
C ASN A 5 10.55 -8.76 9.35
N GLU A 6 11.80 -8.31 9.24
CA GLU A 6 12.35 -7.28 10.14
C GLU A 6 11.64 -5.93 9.95
N LEU A 7 11.24 -5.63 8.70
CA LEU A 7 10.49 -4.43 8.37
C LEU A 7 9.06 -4.50 8.91
N TYR A 8 8.40 -5.65 8.76
CA TYR A 8 7.08 -5.90 9.34
C TYR A 8 7.09 -5.78 10.86
N ASP A 9 8.02 -6.48 11.54
CA ASP A 9 8.16 -6.44 13.01
C ASP A 9 8.39 -5.02 13.51
N LYS A 10 9.25 -4.26 12.82
CA LYS A 10 9.50 -2.86 13.16
C LYS A 10 8.24 -2.01 12.99
N ALA A 11 7.49 -2.22 11.91
CA ALA A 11 6.25 -1.51 11.65
C ALA A 11 5.18 -1.83 12.72
N LEU A 12 5.09 -3.09 13.16
CA LEU A 12 4.19 -3.52 14.22
C LEU A 12 4.54 -2.93 15.59
N LYS A 13 5.83 -2.92 15.97
CA LYS A 13 6.28 -2.28 17.21
C LYS A 13 5.93 -0.79 17.26
N ILE A 14 5.94 -0.13 16.11
CA ILE A 14 5.59 1.29 15.98
C ILE A 14 4.08 1.47 16.07
N ALA A 15 3.33 0.61 15.39
CA ALA A 15 1.87 0.54 15.49
C ALA A 15 1.38 0.38 16.95
N ASN A 16 2.11 -0.40 17.75
CA ASN A 16 1.82 -0.66 19.16
C ASN A 16 2.37 0.42 20.11
N GLY A 17 3.04 1.46 19.60
CA GLY A 17 3.64 2.52 20.42
C GLY A 17 4.88 2.09 21.22
N GLU A 18 5.44 0.90 20.95
CA GLU A 18 6.65 0.38 21.60
C GLU A 18 7.90 1.16 21.17
N ILE A 19 7.89 1.68 19.94
CA ILE A 19 8.93 2.55 19.40
C ILE A 19 8.32 3.95 19.24
N LYS A 20 8.78 4.91 20.05
CA LYS A 20 8.44 6.33 19.87
C LYS A 20 9.15 6.88 18.63
N TYR A 21 8.40 7.53 17.75
CA TYR A 21 8.93 8.17 16.55
C TYR A 21 8.52 9.65 16.55
N LYS A 22 9.28 10.46 15.78
CA LYS A 22 8.96 11.87 15.61
C LYS A 22 7.83 11.99 14.60
N GLU A 23 6.79 12.73 14.94
CA GLU A 23 5.63 13.04 14.11
C GLU A 23 5.99 13.77 12.80
N THR A 24 7.24 14.24 12.68
CA THR A 24 7.80 14.93 11.51
C THR A 24 9.21 14.43 11.17
N ILE A 25 9.57 14.49 9.87
CA ILE A 25 10.93 14.21 9.41
C ILE A 25 11.85 15.26 10.05
N PRO A 26 12.92 14.85 10.77
CA PRO A 26 13.86 15.81 11.35
C PRO A 26 14.59 16.59 10.25
N TYR A 27 14.92 17.86 10.51
CA TYR A 27 15.67 18.74 9.60
C TYR A 27 17.01 18.17 9.09
N SER A 28 17.56 17.14 9.73
CA SER A 28 18.75 16.43 9.28
C SER A 28 18.63 14.93 9.51
N TYR A 29 19.01 14.15 8.50
CA TYR A 29 18.99 12.69 8.55
C TYR A 29 20.09 12.05 7.68
N LYS A 30 20.31 10.75 7.89
CA LYS A 30 21.27 9.94 7.12
C LYS A 30 20.55 9.23 5.97
N SER A 31 21.08 9.32 4.75
CA SER A 31 20.52 8.64 3.58
C SER A 31 20.33 7.13 3.81
N GLY A 32 19.21 6.58 3.33
CA GLY A 32 18.81 5.17 3.52
C GLY A 32 18.16 4.86 4.88
N SER A 33 17.77 5.87 5.65
CA SER A 33 17.06 5.67 6.92
C SER A 33 15.55 5.43 6.72
N THR A 34 14.97 4.48 7.44
CA THR A 34 13.51 4.25 7.47
C THR A 34 12.85 5.23 8.43
N PHE A 35 11.91 6.05 7.93
CA PHE A 35 11.10 6.97 8.71
C PHE A 35 9.63 6.52 8.74
N PHE A 36 8.90 7.06 9.72
CA PHE A 36 7.50 6.74 10.01
C PHE A 36 6.74 8.06 10.07
N ILE A 37 5.68 8.19 9.29
CA ILE A 37 4.79 9.35 9.29
C ILE A 37 3.46 8.86 9.86
N GLU A 38 3.09 9.26 11.07
CA GLU A 38 1.75 8.96 11.59
C GLU A 38 0.72 9.89 10.97
N GLY A 39 -0.40 9.33 10.51
CA GLY A 39 -1.65 10.09 10.45
C GLY A 39 -1.63 11.34 9.57
N ILE A 40 -1.77 11.19 8.25
CA ILE A 40 -2.28 12.27 7.39
C ILE A 40 -3.71 12.59 7.82
N LYS A 41 -3.92 13.47 8.81
CA LYS A 41 -5.28 13.92 9.19
C LYS A 41 -5.98 14.40 7.91
N SER A 42 -7.13 13.80 7.58
CA SER A 42 -7.90 13.97 6.33
C SER A 42 -8.49 15.37 6.10
N ALA A 43 -7.90 16.41 6.68
CA ALA A 43 -8.15 17.78 6.29
C ALA A 43 -7.13 18.18 5.20
N SER A 44 -7.09 17.43 4.10
CA SER A 44 -6.36 17.85 2.91
C SER A 44 -7.06 19.08 2.33
N ARG A 45 -6.56 20.27 2.66
CA ARG A 45 -6.57 21.34 1.67
C ARG A 45 -5.59 20.93 0.57
N GLU A 46 -5.93 21.33 -0.65
CA GLU A 46 -5.24 21.07 -1.92
C GLU A 46 -3.75 20.75 -1.73
N ILE A 47 -3.30 19.65 -2.35
CA ILE A 47 -1.88 19.39 -2.54
C ILE A 47 -1.34 20.55 -3.39
N GLU A 48 -0.81 21.58 -2.75
CA GLU A 48 -0.10 22.64 -3.46
C GLU A 48 1.26 22.08 -3.86
N TYR A 49 1.44 21.84 -5.16
CA TYR A 49 2.74 21.58 -5.75
C TYR A 49 3.61 22.85 -5.66
N LEU A 50 4.13 23.18 -4.48
CA LEU A 50 5.26 24.09 -4.34
C LEU A 50 6.44 23.53 -5.15
N ASN A 51 6.73 24.19 -6.27
CA ASN A 51 7.93 24.07 -7.10
C ASN A 51 9.16 23.51 -6.34
N SER A 52 9.40 22.19 -6.40
CA SER A 52 10.72 21.56 -6.61
C SER A 52 10.73 20.05 -6.28
N ARG A 53 10.95 19.23 -7.31
CA ARG A 53 11.58 17.89 -7.33
C ARG A 53 11.06 16.73 -6.45
N PHE A 54 10.19 16.91 -5.46
CA PHE A 54 9.72 15.81 -4.60
C PHE A 54 8.23 15.99 -4.23
N PRO A 55 7.44 14.90 -4.16
CA PRO A 55 6.08 15.02 -3.64
C PRO A 55 6.13 15.34 -2.15
N PHE A 56 5.24 16.18 -1.64
CA PHE A 56 5.05 16.40 -0.20
C PHE A 56 3.56 16.51 0.08
N CYS A 57 3.12 15.95 1.19
CA CYS A 57 1.76 16.05 1.69
C CYS A 57 1.76 17.01 2.89
N ILE A 58 1.01 18.11 2.84
CA ILE A 58 0.88 19.01 3.99
C ILE A 58 -0.23 18.48 4.88
N THR A 59 0.11 18.08 6.11
CA THR A 59 -0.88 17.69 7.11
C THR A 59 -1.20 18.87 8.03
N ARG A 60 -2.30 18.78 8.78
CA ARG A 60 -2.75 19.80 9.75
C ARG A 60 -1.68 20.19 10.79
N ASP A 61 -0.69 19.33 11.02
CA ASP A 61 0.38 19.54 12.00
C ASP A 61 1.76 19.81 11.35
N GLY A 62 1.83 19.99 10.02
CA GLY A 62 3.05 20.35 9.29
C GLY A 62 3.26 19.57 7.98
N ILE A 63 4.20 20.05 7.17
CA ILE A 63 4.64 19.46 5.90
C ILE A 63 5.19 18.04 6.13
N ALA A 64 4.58 17.01 5.55
CA ALA A 64 5.17 15.68 5.39
C ALA A 64 5.82 15.61 4.00
N ALA A 65 7.11 15.91 3.92
CA ALA A 65 7.85 15.74 2.68
C ALA A 65 8.04 14.25 2.35
N PHE A 66 7.68 13.79 1.15
CA PHE A 66 8.15 12.49 0.69
C PHE A 66 9.59 12.67 0.24
N GLU A 67 10.52 12.54 1.20
CA GLU A 67 11.93 12.53 0.90
C GLU A 67 12.28 11.26 0.09
N PRO A 68 13.15 11.36 -0.92
CA PRO A 68 13.46 10.26 -1.84
C PRO A 68 14.02 9.01 -1.14
N ASP A 69 14.53 9.13 0.08
CA ASP A 69 15.10 8.03 0.85
C ASP A 69 14.11 7.32 1.79
N ILE A 70 12.87 7.80 1.94
CA ILE A 70 11.85 7.11 2.74
C ILE A 70 11.34 5.89 1.97
N ARG A 71 11.41 4.73 2.63
CA ARG A 71 11.06 3.45 2.01
C ARG A 71 9.73 2.87 2.50
N PHE A 72 9.22 3.29 3.65
CA PHE A 72 7.99 2.74 4.25
C PHE A 72 7.07 3.85 4.77
N LEU A 73 5.76 3.65 4.63
CA LEU A 73 4.72 4.54 5.14
C LEU A 73 3.74 3.73 5.99
N ILE A 74 3.40 4.21 7.18
CA ILE A 74 2.35 3.64 8.04
C ILE A 74 1.21 4.65 8.09
N VAL A 75 -0.01 4.25 7.73
CA VAL A 75 -1.14 5.18 7.63
C VAL A 75 -2.22 4.80 8.64
N ASN A 76 -2.51 5.71 9.56
CA ASN A 76 -3.50 5.55 10.63
C ASN A 76 -4.53 6.69 10.64
N THR A 77 -5.16 6.88 9.49
CA THR A 77 -6.14 7.94 9.21
C THR A 77 -7.50 7.30 8.97
N ASP A 78 -8.57 8.08 8.86
CA ASP A 78 -9.88 7.50 8.49
C ASP A 78 -9.91 7.03 7.03
N GLU A 79 -9.23 7.77 6.14
CA GLU A 79 -9.20 7.50 4.71
C GLU A 79 -7.79 7.69 4.13
N ILE A 80 -7.46 6.95 3.06
CA ILE A 80 -6.21 7.06 2.30
C ILE A 80 -6.53 7.41 0.86
N SER A 81 -5.98 8.49 0.33
CA SER A 81 -6.02 8.74 -1.13
C SER A 81 -4.96 7.91 -1.84
N THR A 82 -5.29 7.36 -3.00
CA THR A 82 -4.38 6.63 -3.88
C THR A 82 -3.26 7.53 -4.42
N ASP A 83 -3.55 8.82 -4.55
CA ASP A 83 -2.68 9.82 -5.17
C ASP A 83 -1.49 10.16 -4.26
N ILE A 84 -1.57 9.83 -2.96
CA ILE A 84 -0.50 10.14 -2.01
C ILE A 84 0.82 9.42 -2.35
N LEU A 85 0.78 8.35 -3.15
CA LEU A 85 1.95 7.52 -3.47
C LEU A 85 2.38 7.53 -4.94
N GLU A 86 1.70 8.25 -5.83
CA GLU A 86 1.90 8.14 -7.29
C GLU A 86 3.36 8.39 -7.72
N ASP A 87 3.99 9.43 -7.14
CA ASP A 87 5.38 9.84 -7.43
C ASP A 87 6.34 9.61 -6.25
N SER A 88 5.95 8.77 -5.29
CA SER A 88 6.78 8.52 -4.10
C SER A 88 7.89 7.48 -4.37
N SER A 89 8.98 7.57 -3.60
CA SER A 89 10.02 6.53 -3.51
C SER A 89 9.68 5.42 -2.49
N ILE A 90 8.48 5.49 -1.92
CA ILE A 90 8.00 4.52 -0.93
C ILE A 90 7.88 3.16 -1.60
N ILE A 91 8.45 2.15 -0.95
CA ILE A 91 8.35 0.76 -1.39
C ILE A 91 7.46 -0.07 -0.46
N GLY A 92 7.00 0.47 0.67
CA GLY A 92 6.15 -0.26 1.61
C GLY A 92 5.05 0.60 2.22
N LEU A 93 3.84 0.06 2.28
CA LEU A 93 2.67 0.71 2.90
C LEU A 93 2.11 -0.20 3.99
N PHE A 94 1.84 0.35 5.18
CA PHE A 94 1.17 -0.34 6.27
C PHE A 94 -0.12 0.38 6.65
N ILE A 95 -1.25 -0.29 6.47
CA ILE A 95 -2.59 0.22 6.75
C ILE A 95 -2.99 -0.13 8.18
N MET A 96 -3.24 0.88 9.01
CA MET A 96 -3.55 0.72 10.44
C MET A 96 -5.05 0.60 10.73
N PRO A 97 -5.46 0.25 11.96
CA PRO A 97 -6.85 -0.04 12.29
C PRO A 97 -7.84 1.10 12.03
N LYS A 98 -7.39 2.36 12.09
CA LYS A 98 -8.26 3.51 11.86
C LYS A 98 -8.70 3.66 10.41
N VAL A 99 -7.97 3.08 9.45
CA VAL A 99 -8.23 3.24 8.01
C VAL A 99 -9.47 2.46 7.61
N LYS A 100 -10.49 3.21 7.20
CA LYS A 100 -11.82 2.69 6.83
C LYS A 100 -12.03 2.65 5.33
N LYS A 101 -11.35 3.53 4.61
CA LYS A 101 -11.59 3.75 3.19
C LYS A 101 -10.31 4.08 2.44
N ILE A 102 -10.24 3.59 1.21
CA ILE A 102 -9.27 4.04 0.21
C ILE A 102 -10.06 4.78 -0.85
N ILE A 103 -9.65 6.01 -1.15
CA ILE A 103 -10.30 6.91 -2.10
C ILE A 103 -9.38 7.16 -3.29
N GLY A 104 -9.94 7.26 -4.48
CA GLY A 104 -9.20 7.40 -5.73
C GLY A 104 -10.04 6.94 -6.92
N GLU A 105 -9.69 7.40 -8.11
CA GLU A 105 -10.29 6.86 -9.35
C GLU A 105 -9.91 5.39 -9.54
N GLU A 106 -8.68 5.02 -9.17
CA GLU A 106 -8.13 3.68 -9.23
C GLU A 106 -7.31 3.39 -7.96
N ILE A 107 -7.46 2.19 -7.36
CA ILE A 107 -6.59 1.77 -6.26
C ILE A 107 -5.22 1.39 -6.84
N TYR A 108 -4.31 2.35 -6.86
CA TYR A 108 -2.97 2.18 -7.41
C TYR A 108 -1.90 2.70 -6.46
N PHE A 109 -1.12 1.78 -5.89
CA PHE A 109 0.04 2.12 -5.04
C PHE A 109 1.33 1.58 -5.67
N LYS A 110 2.32 2.44 -5.89
CA LYS A 110 3.63 2.05 -6.43
C LYS A 110 4.55 1.43 -5.36
N VAL A 111 4.05 0.44 -4.63
CA VAL A 111 4.74 -0.21 -3.50
C VAL A 111 5.07 -1.67 -3.80
N LYS A 112 6.15 -2.16 -3.17
CA LYS A 112 6.54 -3.57 -3.14
C LYS A 112 5.84 -4.30 -2.00
N TYR A 113 5.88 -3.73 -0.81
CA TYR A 113 5.33 -4.30 0.41
C TYR A 113 4.00 -3.63 0.75
N LEU A 114 2.99 -4.43 1.09
CA LEU A 114 1.68 -3.94 1.50
C LEU A 114 1.16 -4.75 2.67
N TRP A 115 1.05 -4.09 3.82
CA TRP A 115 0.58 -4.67 5.05
C TRP A 115 -0.71 -4.03 5.53
N VAL A 116 -1.53 -4.82 6.22
CA VAL A 116 -2.73 -4.34 6.91
C VAL A 116 -2.67 -4.88 8.33
N HIS A 117 -2.92 -4.01 9.31
CA HIS A 117 -2.92 -4.40 10.72
C HIS A 117 -4.07 -5.37 11.00
N ASN A 118 -3.85 -6.37 11.85
CA ASN A 118 -4.85 -7.42 12.11
C ASN A 118 -6.19 -6.87 12.63
N ASP A 119 -6.13 -5.81 13.45
CA ASP A 119 -7.31 -5.14 14.01
C ASP A 119 -8.04 -4.21 13.02
N ASN A 120 -7.51 -4.00 11.80
CA ASN A 120 -8.24 -3.26 10.78
C ASN A 120 -9.54 -4.02 10.42
N GLN A 121 -10.68 -3.34 10.53
CA GLN A 121 -12.00 -3.93 10.34
C GLN A 121 -12.51 -3.90 8.89
N PHE A 122 -11.77 -3.27 7.97
CA PHE A 122 -12.22 -2.97 6.62
C PHE A 122 -11.40 -3.70 5.55
N PHE A 123 -10.12 -3.93 5.83
CA PHE A 123 -9.16 -4.48 4.90
C PHE A 123 -8.40 -5.66 5.49
N ALA A 124 -7.83 -6.47 4.60
CA ALA A 124 -6.87 -7.52 4.91
C ALA A 124 -5.77 -7.55 3.85
N THR A 125 -4.62 -8.13 4.17
CA THR A 125 -3.53 -8.36 3.21
C THR A 125 -3.17 -9.84 3.16
N ILE A 126 -2.86 -10.36 1.98
CA ILE A 126 -2.22 -11.66 1.79
C ILE A 126 -1.17 -11.51 0.70
N ASN A 127 0.10 -11.78 1.00
CA ASN A 127 1.20 -11.75 0.03
C ASN A 127 1.24 -10.46 -0.81
N ASN A 128 1.15 -9.30 -0.15
CA ASN A 128 1.11 -7.96 -0.76
C ASN A 128 -0.09 -7.72 -1.70
N ALA A 129 -1.18 -8.47 -1.50
CA ALA A 129 -2.47 -8.25 -2.13
C ALA A 129 -3.47 -7.74 -1.09
N LEU A 130 -4.15 -6.64 -1.40
CA LEU A 130 -5.16 -6.01 -0.58
C LEU A 130 -6.53 -6.59 -0.87
N PHE A 131 -7.24 -6.95 0.19
CA PHE A 131 -8.62 -7.42 0.13
C PHE A 131 -9.51 -6.56 1.03
N ASN A 132 -10.83 -6.69 0.85
CA ASN A 132 -11.75 -6.37 1.94
C ASN A 132 -11.50 -7.30 3.14
N LYS A 133 -12.02 -6.94 4.31
CA LYS A 133 -11.77 -7.68 5.55
C LYS A 133 -12.14 -9.16 5.46
N ASP A 134 -13.25 -9.47 4.79
CA ASP A 134 -13.77 -10.82 4.66
C ASP A 134 -13.06 -11.66 3.57
N ILE A 135 -12.11 -11.06 2.84
CA ILE A 135 -11.35 -11.72 1.76
C ILE A 135 -12.29 -12.25 0.66
N THR A 136 -13.36 -11.52 0.38
CA THR A 136 -14.32 -11.82 -0.69
C THR A 136 -14.10 -10.97 -1.93
N GLU A 137 -13.36 -9.86 -1.81
CA GLU A 137 -13.01 -8.96 -2.91
C GLU A 137 -11.50 -8.67 -2.90
N LEU A 138 -10.82 -8.97 -4.02
CA LEU A 138 -9.46 -8.55 -4.27
C LEU A 138 -9.48 -7.11 -4.79
N LEU A 139 -8.95 -6.18 -4.00
CA LEU A 139 -8.97 -4.74 -4.30
C LEU A 139 -7.73 -4.31 -5.09
N PHE A 140 -6.55 -4.85 -4.75
CA PHE A 140 -5.29 -4.43 -5.33
C PHE A 140 -4.21 -5.49 -5.12
N TYR A 141 -3.31 -5.64 -6.09
CA TYR A 141 -2.10 -6.45 -5.98
C TYR A 141 -0.87 -5.57 -6.19
N SER A 142 0.07 -5.59 -5.22
CA SER A 142 1.25 -4.73 -5.26
C SER A 142 2.04 -4.83 -6.56
N HIS A 143 2.12 -3.70 -7.25
CA HIS A 143 2.77 -3.54 -8.54
C HIS A 143 4.25 -3.97 -8.57
N LEU A 144 4.97 -3.71 -7.47
CA LEU A 144 6.39 -4.03 -7.33
C LEU A 144 6.63 -5.32 -6.54
N ASN A 145 5.59 -6.12 -6.27
CA ASN A 145 5.75 -7.46 -5.70
C ASN A 145 6.63 -8.30 -6.65
N ASP A 146 7.66 -8.94 -6.10
CA ASP A 146 8.63 -9.76 -6.85
C ASP A 146 8.19 -11.22 -7.00
N SER A 147 7.08 -11.61 -6.39
CA SER A 147 6.47 -12.92 -6.56
C SER A 147 6.05 -13.15 -8.02
N THR A 148 6.50 -14.27 -8.58
CA THR A 148 6.18 -14.67 -9.96
C THR A 148 4.85 -15.40 -10.08
N ALA A 149 4.29 -15.84 -8.95
CA ALA A 149 3.02 -16.54 -8.90
C ALA A 149 2.13 -15.98 -7.79
N PHE A 150 0.83 -15.91 -8.05
CA PHE A 150 -0.16 -15.55 -7.05
C PHE A 150 -1.38 -16.45 -7.16
N LYS A 151 -1.89 -16.92 -6.01
CA LYS A 151 -3.11 -17.70 -5.93
C LYS A 151 -4.19 -16.87 -5.26
N ILE A 152 -5.24 -16.54 -6.02
CA ILE A 152 -6.41 -15.85 -5.49
C ILE A 152 -7.14 -16.83 -4.56
N PRO A 153 -7.43 -16.51 -3.29
CA PRO A 153 -8.15 -17.41 -2.38
C PRO A 153 -9.54 -17.83 -2.90
N GLU A 154 -10.02 -19.02 -2.53
CA GLU A 154 -11.35 -19.53 -2.94
C GLU A 154 -12.52 -18.69 -2.43
N SER A 155 -12.33 -17.95 -1.33
CA SER A 155 -13.33 -17.05 -0.77
C SER A 155 -13.60 -15.82 -1.65
N VAL A 156 -12.69 -15.50 -2.57
CA VAL A 156 -12.82 -14.32 -3.44
C VAL A 156 -13.90 -14.60 -4.48
N ILE A 157 -14.86 -13.69 -4.56
CA ILE A 157 -15.95 -13.72 -5.55
C ILE A 157 -15.90 -12.54 -6.50
N LYS A 158 -15.09 -11.53 -6.20
CA LYS A 158 -14.95 -10.30 -7.00
C LYS A 158 -13.50 -9.84 -7.05
N ILE A 159 -13.08 -9.35 -8.21
CA ILE A 159 -11.77 -8.73 -8.42
C ILE A 159 -12.03 -7.30 -8.91
N ASN A 160 -11.37 -6.33 -8.30
CA ASN A 160 -11.40 -4.96 -8.80
C ASN A 160 -10.75 -4.92 -10.20
N LYS A 161 -11.38 -4.19 -11.13
CA LYS A 161 -10.93 -4.05 -12.52
C LYS A 161 -9.43 -3.75 -12.65
N PHE A 162 -8.88 -2.93 -11.76
CA PHE A 162 -7.48 -2.50 -11.81
C PHE A 162 -6.58 -3.21 -10.81
N ALA A 163 -7.05 -4.31 -10.19
CA ALA A 163 -6.30 -5.01 -9.15
C ALA A 163 -4.91 -5.48 -9.61
N PHE A 164 -4.75 -5.82 -10.89
CA PHE A 164 -3.49 -6.28 -11.49
C PHE A 164 -2.86 -5.27 -12.45
N LYS A 165 -3.31 -4.01 -12.44
CA LYS A 165 -2.81 -2.99 -13.36
C LYS A 165 -1.31 -2.77 -13.16
N GLY A 166 -0.55 -2.91 -14.25
CA GLY A 166 0.89 -2.67 -14.31
C GLY A 166 1.79 -3.76 -13.74
N VAL A 167 1.26 -4.84 -13.14
CA VAL A 167 2.07 -5.83 -12.40
C VAL A 167 3.32 -6.30 -13.18
N LYS A 168 4.51 -6.13 -12.59
CA LYS A 168 5.78 -6.30 -13.31
C LYS A 168 6.33 -7.71 -13.30
N HIS A 169 6.20 -8.41 -12.18
CA HIS A 169 6.88 -9.68 -11.94
C HIS A 169 5.96 -10.89 -11.98
N LEU A 170 4.64 -10.70 -11.86
CA LEU A 170 3.66 -11.78 -11.94
C LEU A 170 3.75 -12.46 -13.32
N ARG A 171 3.81 -13.79 -13.31
CA ARG A 171 3.86 -14.66 -14.50
C ARG A 171 2.77 -15.70 -14.49
N THR A 172 2.29 -16.10 -13.32
CA THR A 172 1.22 -17.09 -13.18
C THR A 172 0.20 -16.63 -12.15
N LEU A 173 -1.07 -16.63 -12.55
CA LEU A 173 -2.19 -16.32 -11.69
C LEU A 173 -3.09 -17.55 -11.58
N TYR A 174 -3.25 -18.07 -10.37
CA TYR A 174 -4.20 -19.15 -10.08
C TYR A 174 -5.55 -18.54 -9.68
N VAL A 175 -6.59 -18.86 -10.44
CA VAL A 175 -7.90 -18.24 -10.32
C VAL A 175 -8.97 -19.31 -10.08
N PRO A 176 -9.81 -19.17 -9.04
CA PRO A 176 -10.97 -20.03 -8.85
C PRO A 176 -11.87 -20.11 -10.11
N ASN A 177 -12.47 -21.28 -10.35
CA ASN A 177 -13.35 -21.52 -11.50
C ASN A 177 -14.58 -20.59 -11.57
N ASN A 178 -15.02 -20.05 -10.43
CA ASN A 178 -16.22 -19.24 -10.29
C ASN A 178 -16.03 -17.73 -10.50
N ILE A 179 -14.81 -17.26 -10.83
CA ILE A 179 -14.52 -15.82 -11.02
C ILE A 179 -14.41 -15.45 -12.50
N SER A 180 -15.11 -14.40 -12.96
CA SER A 180 -14.86 -13.86 -14.31
C SER A 180 -13.63 -12.95 -14.33
N LEU A 181 -12.91 -12.96 -15.47
CA LEU A 181 -11.78 -12.07 -15.73
C LEU A 181 -12.02 -11.10 -16.89
N ASP A 182 -13.22 -11.09 -17.48
CA ASP A 182 -13.50 -10.38 -18.75
C ASP A 182 -13.26 -8.87 -18.65
N ASP A 183 -13.50 -8.29 -17.48
CA ASP A 183 -13.35 -6.86 -17.19
C ASP A 183 -12.06 -6.51 -16.41
N ILE A 184 -11.14 -7.46 -16.25
CA ILE A 184 -9.93 -7.28 -15.42
C ILE A 184 -8.75 -6.84 -16.28
N ASP A 185 -8.14 -5.71 -15.92
CA ASP A 185 -6.91 -5.21 -16.52
C ASP A 185 -5.71 -6.01 -15.98
N ILE A 186 -5.37 -7.07 -16.71
CA ILE A 186 -4.23 -7.94 -16.43
C ILE A 186 -3.32 -8.02 -17.66
N THR A 187 -2.01 -7.95 -17.43
CA THR A 187 -1.02 -8.04 -18.50
C THR A 187 -1.21 -9.35 -19.30
N PRO A 188 -1.34 -9.31 -20.65
CA PRO A 188 -1.64 -10.50 -21.46
C PRO A 188 -0.61 -11.64 -21.38
N SER A 189 0.60 -11.35 -20.88
CA SER A 189 1.67 -12.35 -20.70
C SER A 189 1.54 -13.18 -19.43
N VAL A 190 0.60 -12.86 -18.52
CA VAL A 190 0.36 -13.65 -17.32
C VAL A 190 -0.40 -14.94 -17.68
N ASN A 191 0.19 -16.08 -17.36
CA ASN A 191 -0.45 -17.38 -17.53
C ASN A 191 -1.56 -17.57 -16.49
N ILE A 192 -2.78 -17.82 -16.94
CA ILE A 192 -3.94 -18.05 -16.07
C ILE A 192 -4.16 -19.55 -15.88
N ILE A 193 -4.16 -20.01 -14.64
CA ILE A 193 -4.47 -21.39 -14.28
C ILE A 193 -5.75 -21.40 -13.45
N ARG A 194 -6.78 -22.06 -13.97
CA ARG A 194 -8.05 -22.24 -13.26
C ARG A 194 -7.96 -23.39 -12.25
N TYR A 195 -8.61 -23.24 -11.11
CA TYR A 195 -8.70 -24.29 -10.09
C TYR A 195 -10.08 -24.32 -9.41
#